data_AF-A0A380LK19-F1
#
_entry.id   AF-A0A380LK19-F1
#
_cell.length_a   1.000
_cell.length_b   1.000
_cell.length_c   1.000
_cell.angle_alpha   90.00
_cell.angle_beta   90.00
_cell.angle_gamma   90.00
#
_symmetry.space_group_name_H-M   'P 1'
#
loop_
_entity.id
_entity.type
_entity.pdbx_description
1 polymer ?
#
loop_
_entity_poly.entity_id
_entity_poly.type
_entity_poly.pdbx_seq_one_letter_code
_entity_poly.pdbx_strand_id
1 'polypeptide(L)'
;MPTYAGKLPNKIMPFIREHVHGSQTNVLAIVTFGNRNFDHALAELCFLLSENHFCIKGAAALVCEHAFSQKIATGHPDTKDFKQIA
;
A
#
# COMPACT_ATOMS: atom_id res chain seq x y z
N MET A 1 -3.09 -0.81 0.26
CA MET A 1 -2.94 -2.02 -0.59
C MET A 1 -1.97 -3.00 0.06
N PRO A 2 -2.30 -4.28 0.23
CA PRO A 2 -1.37 -5.25 0.79
C PRO A 2 -0.22 -5.56 -0.17
N THR A 3 0.98 -5.71 0.37
CA THR A 3 2.19 -6.11 -0.37
C THR A 3 2.29 -7.63 -0.42
N TYR A 4 2.44 -8.19 -1.63
CA TYR A 4 2.74 -9.61 -1.84
C TYR A 4 4.07 -9.76 -2.54
N ALA A 5 5.02 -10.44 -1.91
CA ALA A 5 6.37 -10.66 -2.45
C ALA A 5 7.05 -9.35 -2.94
N GLY A 6 6.84 -8.25 -2.20
CA GLY A 6 7.43 -6.95 -2.52
C GLY A 6 6.73 -6.16 -3.64
N LYS A 7 5.54 -6.59 -4.06
CA LYS A 7 4.77 -5.99 -5.16
C LYS A 7 3.29 -5.82 -4.82
N LEU A 8 2.57 -5.10 -5.67
CA LEU A 8 1.11 -5.08 -5.63
C LEU A 8 0.52 -6.43 -6.08
N PRO A 9 -0.67 -6.81 -5.58
CA PRO A 9 -1.32 -8.03 -6.04
C PRO A 9 -1.71 -7.91 -7.52
N ASN A 10 -1.04 -8.66 -8.40
CA ASN A 10 -1.29 -8.62 -9.85
C ASN A 10 -2.76 -8.82 -10.25
N LYS A 11 -3.55 -9.52 -9.43
CA LYS A 11 -4.98 -9.77 -9.70
C LYS A 11 -5.86 -8.53 -9.52
N ILE A 12 -5.50 -7.59 -8.64
CA ILE A 12 -6.32 -6.39 -8.39
C ILE A 12 -5.90 -5.20 -9.26
N MET A 13 -4.67 -5.21 -9.77
CA MET A 13 -4.15 -4.11 -10.58
C MET A 13 -5.00 -3.81 -11.85
N PRO A 14 -5.45 -4.82 -12.63
CA PRO A 14 -6.33 -4.56 -13.79
C PRO A 14 -7.65 -3.91 -13.37
N PHE A 15 -8.25 -4.38 -12.27
CA PHE A 15 -9.48 -3.81 -11.75
C PHE A 15 -9.32 -2.33 -11.41
N ILE A 16 -8.27 -1.95 -10.67
CA ILE A 16 -8.00 -0.55 -10.35
C ILE A 16 -7.77 0.26 -11.63
N ARG A 17 -6.91 -0.23 -12.53
CA ARG A 17 -6.59 0.43 -13.81
C ARG A 17 -7.84 0.73 -14.64
N GLU A 18 -8.75 -0.23 -14.73
CA GLU A 18 -9.90 -0.15 -15.64
C GLU A 18 -11.11 0.54 -15.01
N HIS A 19 -11.29 0.47 -13.68
CA HIS A 19 -12.54 0.84 -13.02
C HIS A 19 -12.41 1.96 -11.98
N VAL A 20 -11.19 2.34 -11.58
CA VAL A 20 -10.96 3.34 -10.53
C VAL A 20 -10.21 4.53 -11.11
N HIS A 21 -10.94 5.59 -11.42
CA HIS A 21 -10.40 6.78 -12.09
C HIS A 21 -10.52 8.03 -11.21
N GLY A 22 -9.46 8.82 -11.17
CA GLY A 22 -9.46 10.17 -10.62
C GLY A 22 -9.86 11.20 -11.69
N SER A 23 -10.19 12.40 -11.24
CA SER A 23 -10.30 13.59 -12.09
C SER A 23 -9.58 14.74 -11.39
N GLN A 24 -8.25 14.69 -11.42
CA GLN A 24 -7.39 15.52 -10.56
C GLN A 24 -7.68 15.32 -9.07
N THR A 25 -8.15 14.12 -8.71
CA THR A 25 -8.58 13.78 -7.36
C THR A 25 -7.36 13.58 -6.47
N ASN A 26 -7.32 14.28 -5.33
CA ASN A 26 -6.25 14.10 -4.34
C ASN A 26 -6.33 12.70 -3.72
N VAL A 27 -5.17 12.05 -3.57
CA VAL A 27 -5.09 10.71 -2.97
C VAL A 27 -3.86 10.54 -2.08
N LEU A 28 -3.96 9.67 -1.09
CA LEU A 28 -2.82 9.14 -0.32
C LEU A 28 -2.55 7.70 -0.75
N ALA A 29 -1.33 7.41 -1.18
CA ALA A 29 -0.91 6.08 -1.59
C ALA A 29 -0.41 5.31 -0.36
N ILE A 30 -1.16 4.33 0.12
CA ILE A 30 -0.78 3.55 1.31
C ILE A 30 -0.66 2.08 0.95
N VAL A 31 0.50 1.49 1.23
CA VAL A 31 0.68 0.04 1.22
C VAL A 31 0.84 -0.50 2.64
N THR A 32 0.42 -1.75 2.83
CA THR A 32 0.68 -2.49 4.06
C THR A 32 1.60 -3.66 3.77
N PHE A 33 2.45 -4.03 4.72
CA PHE A 33 3.38 -5.14 4.58
C PHE A 33 3.56 -5.87 5.93
N GLY A 34 3.99 -7.13 5.87
CA GLY A 34 4.32 -7.91 7.06
C GLY A 34 5.68 -7.50 7.67
N ASN A 35 6.38 -8.46 8.26
CA ASN A 35 7.62 -8.20 9.02
C ASN A 35 8.92 -8.10 8.17
N ARG A 36 8.84 -8.11 6.83
CA ARG A 36 10.03 -8.12 5.96
C ARG A 36 10.29 -6.77 5.31
N ASN A 37 9.59 -6.47 4.22
CA ASN A 37 9.71 -5.21 3.49
C ASN A 37 8.52 -5.04 2.53
N PHE A 38 8.21 -3.80 2.17
CA PHE A 38 7.26 -3.47 1.11
C PHE A 38 7.91 -3.41 -0.29
N ASP A 39 9.25 -3.36 -0.35
CA ASP A 39 10.07 -3.29 -1.57
C ASP A 39 9.49 -2.29 -2.60
N HIS A 40 8.98 -2.77 -3.74
CA HIS A 40 8.49 -1.93 -4.84
C HIS A 40 6.99 -1.61 -4.76
N ALA A 41 6.24 -2.25 -3.85
CA ALA A 41 4.78 -2.16 -3.83
C ALA A 41 4.26 -0.72 -3.72
N LEU A 42 4.93 0.13 -2.92
CA LEU A 42 4.52 1.54 -2.78
C LEU A 42 4.75 2.32 -4.08
N ALA A 43 5.89 2.10 -4.74
CA ALA A 43 6.20 2.73 -6.02
C ALA A 43 5.23 2.28 -7.12
N GLU A 44 4.90 0.98 -7.16
CA GLU A 44 3.90 0.42 -8.09
C GLU A 44 2.51 1.04 -7.85
N LEU A 45 2.11 1.26 -6.59
CA LEU A 45 0.85 1.93 -6.27
C LEU A 45 0.83 3.39 -6.71
N CYS A 46 1.90 4.13 -6.44
CA CYS A 46 2.02 5.51 -6.88
C CYS A 46 1.94 5.61 -8.41
N PHE A 47 2.60 4.70 -9.13
CA PHE A 47 2.53 4.65 -10.58
C PHE A 47 1.11 4.37 -11.07
N LEU A 48 0.46 3.33 -10.54
CA LEU A 48 -0.90 2.96 -10.92
C LEU A 48 -1.93 4.08 -10.68
N LEU A 49 -1.84 4.76 -9.53
CA LEU A 49 -2.75 5.88 -9.22
C LEU A 49 -2.46 7.11 -10.12
N SER A 50 -1.19 7.37 -10.44
CA SER A 50 -0.83 8.47 -11.34
C SER A 50 -1.33 8.24 -12.77
N GLU A 51 -1.22 7.00 -13.27
CA GLU A 51 -1.79 6.60 -14.57
C GLU A 51 -3.32 6.78 -14.61
N ASN A 52 -3.98 6.60 -13.47
CA ASN A 52 -5.43 6.76 -13.32
C ASN A 52 -5.86 8.19 -12.93
N HIS A 53 -5.07 9.22 -13.26
CA HIS A 53 -5.41 10.63 -13.10
C HIS A 53 -5.65 11.12 -11.65
N PHE A 54 -5.07 10.44 -10.67
CA PHE A 54 -5.03 10.93 -9.30
C PHE A 54 -3.84 11.86 -9.05
N CYS A 55 -4.02 12.80 -8.12
CA CYS A 55 -2.97 13.69 -7.64
C CYS A 55 -2.48 13.20 -6.27
N ILE A 56 -1.34 12.52 -6.24
CA ILE A 56 -0.79 11.98 -4.99
C ILE A 56 -0.31 13.13 -4.09
N LYS A 57 -0.80 13.17 -2.85
CA LYS A 57 -0.42 14.17 -1.83
C LYS A 57 0.47 13.61 -0.74
N GLY A 58 0.58 12.30 -0.65
CA GLY A 58 1.42 11.61 0.32
C GLY A 58 1.43 10.12 0.03
N ALA A 59 2.47 9.46 0.51
CA ALA A 59 2.66 8.03 0.34
C ALA A 59 3.24 7.42 1.62
N ALA A 60 2.78 6.24 2.01
CA ALA A 60 3.27 5.55 3.21
C ALA A 60 3.26 4.04 3.03
N ALA A 61 4.24 3.37 3.64
CA ALA A 61 4.25 1.93 3.80
C ALA A 61 4.14 1.60 5.28
N LEU A 62 3.13 0.82 5.65
CA LEU A 62 2.78 0.55 7.04
C LEU A 62 2.95 -0.93 7.35
N VAL A 63 3.69 -1.24 8.42
CA VAL A 63 3.72 -2.61 8.93
C VAL A 63 2.35 -2.97 9.50
N CYS A 64 1.88 -4.18 9.23
CA CYS A 64 0.68 -4.72 9.83
C CYS A 64 0.78 -6.23 9.99
N GLU A 65 -0.05 -6.79 10.88
CA GLU A 65 -0.26 -8.22 10.97
C GLU A 65 -0.60 -8.85 9.61
N HIS A 66 0.01 -9.99 9.34
CA HIS A 66 -0.21 -10.69 8.09
C HIS A 66 -1.52 -11.48 8.13
N ALA A 67 -2.40 -11.26 7.15
CA ALA A 67 -3.73 -11.89 7.11
C ALA A 67 -3.71 -13.44 7.10
N PHE A 68 -2.64 -14.06 6.59
CA PHE A 68 -2.47 -15.53 6.53
C PHE A 68 -1.91 -16.16 7.82
N SER A 69 -1.18 -15.40 8.65
CA SER A 69 -0.42 -15.98 9.76
C SER A 69 -0.36 -15.03 10.94
N GLN A 70 -0.88 -15.49 12.07
CA GLN A 70 -0.76 -14.81 13.37
C GLN A 70 0.67 -14.78 13.92
N LYS A 71 1.66 -15.34 13.20
CA LYS A 71 3.08 -15.35 13.60
C LYS A 71 3.91 -14.26 12.89
N ILE A 72 3.34 -13.57 11.90
CA ILE A 72 4.06 -12.59 11.08
C ILE A 72 3.54 -11.19 11.43
N ALA A 73 4.45 -10.36 11.93
CA ALA A 73 4.15 -8.99 12.38
C ALA A 73 3.02 -8.94 13.44
N THR A 74 2.94 -9.96 14.31
CA THR A 74 1.99 -10.03 15.42
C THR A 74 2.10 -8.81 16.32
N GLY A 75 0.96 -8.20 16.66
CA GLY A 75 0.87 -6.99 17.48
C GLY A 75 1.14 -5.68 16.72
N HIS A 76 1.44 -5.74 15.42
CA HIS A 76 1.67 -4.55 14.59
C HIS A 76 0.41 -4.19 13.75
N PRO A 77 0.13 -2.89 13.50
CA PRO A 77 0.91 -1.74 13.92
C PRO A 77 0.74 -1.45 15.43
N ASP A 78 1.86 -1.19 16.09
CA ASP A 78 1.94 -0.81 17.50
C ASP A 78 2.12 0.70 17.67
N THR A 79 2.23 1.17 18.92
CA THR A 79 2.43 2.59 19.23
C THR A 79 3.72 3.19 18.65
N LYS A 80 4.76 2.39 18.41
CA LYS A 80 6.01 2.86 17.77
C LYS A 80 5.81 3.02 16.27
N ASP A 81 5.09 2.10 15.64
CA ASP A 81 4.77 2.19 14.21
C ASP A 81 3.95 3.44 13.91
N PHE A 82 2.93 3.73 14.73
CA PHE A 82 2.14 4.96 14.58
C PHE A 82 2.96 6.24 14.75
N LYS A 83 3.99 6.24 15.60
CA LYS A 83 4.89 7.41 15.74
C LYS A 83 5.71 7.69 14.49
N GLN A 84 5.91 6.73 13.60
CA GLN A 84 6.63 6.95 12.34
C GLN A 84 5.75 7.60 11.26
N ILE A 85 4.43 7.64 11.48
CA ILE A 85 3.43 8.18 10.54
C ILE A 85 3.03 9.62 10.92
N ALA A 86 3.34 10.05 12.15
CA ALA A 86 2.92 11.33 12.75
C ALA A 86 3.74 12.54 12.26
#